data_AF-A0A024SFN2-F1
#
_entry.id   AF-A0A024SFN2-F1
#
_cell.length_a   1.000
_cell.length_b   1.000
_cell.length_c   1.000
_cell.angle_alpha   90.00
_cell.angle_beta   90.00
_cell.angle_gamma   90.00
#
_symmetry.space_group_name_H-M   'P 1'
#
loop_
_entity.id
_entity.type
_entity.pdbx_description
1 polymer ?
#
loop_
_entity_poly.entity_id
_entity_poly.type
_entity_poly.pdbx_seq_one_letter_code
_entity_poly.pdbx_strand_id
1 'polypeptide(L)'
;KQQVLDELKAIDVAMQRLKLLHIKARRYQGLIPTMLEPLVQKHRSPEAMYAAFMKSVADAQAKISDFRDLMTDETSTEAFARAAKSREERPDGIAPWRYDNYPEWFNADK
;
A
#
# COMPACT_ATOMS: atom_id res chain seq x y z
N LYS A 1 -14.06 14.73 -27.30
CA LYS A 1 -13.10 13.65 -27.66
C LYS A 1 -11.80 13.76 -26.87
N GLN A 2 -11.13 14.91 -26.86
CA GLN A 2 -9.90 15.12 -26.07
C GLN A 2 -10.12 14.97 -24.56
N GLN A 3 -11.15 15.62 -24.01
CA GLN A 3 -11.49 15.55 -22.58
C GLN A 3 -11.70 14.12 -22.06
N VAL A 4 -12.40 13.26 -22.82
CA VAL A 4 -12.62 11.85 -22.45
C VAL A 4 -11.30 11.07 -22.42
N LEU A 5 -10.38 11.36 -23.35
CA LEU A 5 -9.08 10.71 -23.37
C LEU A 5 -8.23 11.10 -22.14
N ASP A 6 -8.30 12.36 -21.75
CA ASP A 6 -7.57 12.88 -20.60
C ASP A 6 -8.14 12.34 -19.28
N GLU A 7 -9.47 12.19 -19.19
CA GLU A 7 -10.15 11.52 -18.09
C GLU A 7 -9.73 10.05 -17.95
N LEU A 8 -9.68 9.29 -19.06
CA LEU A 8 -9.23 7.90 -19.05
C LEU A 8 -7.79 7.75 -18.56
N LYS A 9 -6.88 8.63 -19.00
CA LYS A 9 -5.49 8.65 -18.52
C LYS A 9 -5.42 8.95 -17.02
N ALA A 10 -6.20 9.91 -16.54
CA ALA A 10 -6.22 10.24 -15.12
C ALA A 10 -6.78 9.08 -14.27
N ILE A 11 -7.74 8.30 -14.81
CA ILE A 11 -8.25 7.10 -14.14
C ILE A 11 -7.17 6.02 -14.10
N ASP A 12 -6.44 5.79 -15.19
CA ASP A 12 -5.37 4.79 -15.23
C ASP A 12 -4.27 5.09 -14.20
N VAL A 13 -3.82 6.34 -14.12
CA VAL A 13 -2.84 6.78 -13.10
C VAL A 13 -3.37 6.55 -11.68
N ALA A 14 -4.64 6.90 -11.41
CA ALA A 14 -5.25 6.66 -10.11
C ALA A 14 -5.33 5.16 -9.78
N MET A 15 -5.67 4.31 -10.75
CA MET A 15 -5.73 2.85 -10.57
C MET A 15 -4.36 2.25 -10.28
N GLN A 16 -3.32 2.67 -11.01
CA GLN A 16 -1.94 2.25 -10.74
C GLN A 16 -1.49 2.67 -9.34
N ARG A 17 -1.86 3.89 -8.91
CA ARG A 17 -1.57 4.37 -7.56
C ARG A 17 -2.25 3.53 -6.48
N LEU A 18 -3.55 3.27 -6.63
CA LEU A 18 -4.32 2.45 -5.69
C LEU A 18 -3.78 1.02 -5.61
N LYS A 19 -3.35 0.44 -6.73
CA LYS A 19 -2.71 -0.87 -6.78
C LYS A 19 -1.40 -0.89 -5.98
N LEU A 20 -0.52 0.09 -6.18
CA LEU A 20 0.74 0.22 -5.44
C LEU A 20 0.49 0.31 -3.93
N LEU A 21 -0.48 1.15 -3.52
CA LEU A 21 -0.89 1.31 -2.13
C LEU A 21 -1.38 -0.01 -1.55
N HIS A 22 -2.24 -0.75 -2.26
CA HIS A 22 -2.73 -2.03 -1.79
C HIS A 22 -1.60 -3.05 -1.58
N ILE A 23 -0.70 -3.19 -2.56
CA ILE A 23 0.43 -4.12 -2.47
C ILE A 23 1.30 -3.78 -1.25
N LYS A 24 1.61 -2.49 -1.04
CA LYS A 24 2.39 -2.05 0.13
C LYS A 24 1.63 -2.31 1.44
N ALA A 25 0.34 -1.99 1.51
CA ALA A 25 -0.50 -2.25 2.68
C ALA A 25 -0.50 -3.74 3.07
N ARG A 26 -0.62 -4.64 2.07
CA ARG A 26 -0.62 -6.09 2.31
C ARG A 26 0.73 -6.60 2.81
N ARG A 27 1.84 -6.04 2.31
CA ARG A 27 3.19 -6.39 2.78
C ARG A 27 3.41 -6.09 4.27
N TYR A 28 2.63 -5.19 4.88
CA TYR A 28 2.71 -4.93 6.34
C TYR A 28 2.15 -6.04 7.21
N GLN A 29 1.40 -7.00 6.67
CA GLN A 29 0.93 -8.13 7.47
C GLN A 29 2.09 -8.95 8.08
N GLY A 30 3.25 -8.96 7.42
CA GLY A 30 4.47 -9.60 7.94
C GLY A 30 5.36 -8.69 8.78
N LEU A 31 4.97 -7.43 9.04
CA LEU A 31 5.86 -6.45 9.67
C LEU A 31 6.21 -6.82 11.12
N ILE A 32 5.20 -7.13 11.95
CA ILE A 32 5.41 -7.54 13.35
C ILE A 32 6.25 -8.82 13.43
N PRO A 33 5.94 -9.90 12.70
CA PRO A 33 6.82 -11.07 12.66
C PRO A 33 8.26 -10.72 12.26
N THR A 34 8.47 -9.87 11.25
CA THR A 34 9.81 -9.45 10.80
C THR A 34 10.56 -8.66 11.89
N MET A 35 9.86 -7.81 12.65
CA MET A 35 10.43 -7.06 13.77
C MET A 35 10.90 -7.98 14.89
N LEU A 36 10.17 -9.07 15.15
CA LEU A 36 10.44 -10.01 16.23
C LEU A 36 11.42 -11.13 15.83
N GLU A 37 11.64 -11.33 14.53
CA GLU A 37 12.55 -12.35 13.98
C GLU A 37 13.94 -12.36 14.64
N PRO A 38 14.60 -11.22 14.94
CA PRO A 38 15.86 -11.23 15.65
C PRO A 38 15.77 -11.84 17.07
N LEU A 39 14.61 -11.83 17.74
CA LEU A 39 14.48 -12.34 19.11
C LEU A 39 14.45 -13.87 19.17
N VAL A 40 14.11 -14.55 18.08
CA VAL A 40 14.02 -16.02 18.02
C VAL A 40 15.29 -16.67 17.47
N GLN A 41 16.25 -15.87 16.99
CA GLN A 41 17.51 -16.34 16.43
C GLN A 41 18.58 -16.57 17.49
N LYS A 42 19.53 -17.47 17.22
CA LYS A 42 20.71 -17.66 18.08
C LYS A 42 21.71 -16.54 17.82
N HIS A 43 22.03 -15.77 18.85
CA HIS A 43 23.01 -14.68 18.81
C HIS A 43 24.27 -15.04 19.58
N ARG A 44 25.38 -14.40 19.20
CA ARG A 44 26.68 -14.56 19.88
C ARG A 44 26.72 -13.87 21.25
N SER A 45 25.90 -12.83 21.45
CA SER A 45 25.75 -12.12 22.72
C SER A 45 24.39 -11.39 22.80
N PRO A 46 23.95 -10.96 23.99
CA PRO A 46 22.75 -10.13 24.16
C PRO A 46 22.81 -8.79 23.41
N GLU A 47 23.98 -8.15 23.35
CA GLU A 47 24.17 -6.87 22.65
C GLU A 47 23.96 -7.02 21.14
N ALA A 48 24.44 -8.12 20.57
CA ALA A 48 24.23 -8.44 19.16
C ALA A 48 22.74 -8.66 18.84
N MET A 49 22.01 -9.34 19.74
CA MET A 49 20.55 -9.53 19.62
C MET A 49 19.82 -8.19 19.67
N TYR A 50 20.14 -7.35 20.66
CA TYR A 50 19.51 -6.02 20.82
C TYR A 50 19.75 -5.14 19.59
N ALA A 51 20.99 -5.09 19.09
CA ALA A 51 21.33 -4.33 17.89
C ALA A 51 20.55 -4.81 16.65
N ALA A 52 20.43 -6.14 16.47
CA ALA A 52 19.66 -6.73 15.37
C ALA A 52 18.16 -6.41 15.49
N PHE A 53 17.60 -6.49 16.70
CA PHE A 53 16.22 -6.12 16.97
C PHE A 53 15.95 -4.63 16.67
N MET A 54 16.76 -3.72 17.21
CA MET A 54 16.60 -2.28 16.99
C MET A 54 16.73 -1.90 15.52
N LYS A 55 17.61 -2.58 14.78
CA LYS A 55 17.68 -2.43 13.32
C LYS A 55 16.36 -2.83 12.66
N SER A 56 15.79 -3.99 13.01
CA SER A 56 14.51 -4.44 12.44
C SER A 56 13.36 -3.48 12.75
N VAL A 57 13.34 -2.90 13.95
CA VAL A 57 12.39 -1.84 14.34
C VAL A 57 12.57 -0.58 13.50
N ALA A 58 13.80 -0.10 13.31
CA ALA A 58 14.09 1.08 12.50
C ALA A 58 13.69 0.87 11.03
N ASP A 59 14.01 -0.30 10.47
CA ASP A 59 13.62 -0.67 9.10
C ASP A 59 12.09 -0.72 8.95
N ALA A 60 11.39 -1.21 9.98
CA ALA A 60 9.93 -1.24 9.99
C ALA A 60 9.31 0.16 10.06
N GLN A 61 9.86 1.05 10.89
CA GLN A 61 9.45 2.44 10.98
C GLN A 61 9.65 3.19 9.66
N ALA A 62 10.80 3.00 9.00
CA ALA A 62 11.07 3.59 7.70
C ALA A 62 10.02 3.15 6.65
N LYS A 63 9.74 1.85 6.58
CA LYS A 63 8.69 1.33 5.68
C LYS A 63 7.31 1.93 5.99
N ILE A 64 6.94 2.11 7.25
CA ILE A 64 5.66 2.74 7.62
C ILE A 64 5.63 4.20 7.16
N SER A 65 6.72 4.95 7.36
CA SER A 65 6.83 6.34 6.92
C SER A 65 6.67 6.45 5.41
N ASP A 66 7.39 5.64 4.64
CA ASP A 66 7.31 5.63 3.18
C ASP A 66 5.87 5.41 2.67
N PHE A 67 5.12 4.54 3.34
CA PHE A 67 3.72 4.28 2.96
C PHE A 67 2.78 5.39 3.40
N ARG A 68 3.02 5.99 4.56
CA ARG A 68 2.28 7.18 4.99
C ARG A 68 2.47 8.31 3.97
N ASP A 69 3.71 8.59 3.59
CA ASP A 69 4.04 9.65 2.64
C ASP A 69 3.37 9.38 1.29
N LEU A 70 3.43 8.12 0.83
CA LEU A 70 2.74 7.67 -0.37
C LEU A 70 1.22 7.84 -0.29
N MET A 71 0.60 7.53 0.85
CA MET A 71 -0.85 7.70 1.06
C MET A 71 -1.28 9.17 1.04
N THR A 72 -0.39 10.09 1.42
CA THR A 72 -0.65 11.52 1.51
C THR A 72 -0.14 12.32 0.32
N ASP A 73 0.46 11.67 -0.68
CA ASP A 73 0.90 12.37 -1.88
C ASP A 73 -0.30 12.89 -2.70
N GLU A 74 -0.02 13.85 -3.57
CA GLU A 74 -1.05 14.53 -4.36
C GLU A 74 -1.85 13.53 -5.21
N THR A 75 -1.17 12.60 -5.87
CA THR A 75 -1.81 11.57 -6.71
C THR A 75 -2.78 10.70 -5.92
N SER A 76 -2.39 10.24 -4.72
CA SER A 76 -3.23 9.40 -3.87
C SER A 76 -4.40 10.19 -3.31
N THR A 77 -4.15 11.43 -2.90
CA THR A 77 -5.18 12.34 -2.38
C THR A 77 -6.25 12.60 -3.45
N GLU A 78 -5.86 12.89 -4.68
CA GLU A 78 -6.77 13.07 -5.81
C GLU A 78 -7.55 11.79 -6.14
N ALA A 79 -6.88 10.64 -6.13
CA ALA A 79 -7.52 9.34 -6.38
C ALA A 79 -8.61 9.05 -5.32
N PHE A 80 -8.32 9.30 -4.05
CA PHE A 80 -9.29 9.12 -2.96
C PHE A 80 -10.45 10.13 -3.05
N ALA A 81 -10.16 11.40 -3.32
CA ALA A 81 -11.18 12.42 -3.49
C ALA A 81 -12.14 12.08 -4.64
N ARG A 82 -11.61 11.59 -5.77
CA ARG A 82 -12.42 11.12 -6.90
C ARG A 82 -13.30 9.92 -6.52
N ALA A 83 -12.74 8.94 -5.81
CA ALA A 83 -13.49 7.78 -5.36
C ALA A 83 -14.63 8.16 -4.39
N ALA A 84 -14.37 9.11 -3.48
CA ALA A 84 -15.37 9.64 -2.55
C ALA A 84 -16.51 10.34 -3.30
N LYS A 85 -16.18 11.27 -4.20
CA LYS A 85 -17.16 11.97 -5.05
C LYS A 85 -18.01 10.99 -5.87
N SER A 86 -17.38 9.99 -6.50
CA SER A 86 -18.11 8.98 -7.28
C SER A 86 -19.11 8.18 -6.43
N ARG A 87 -18.80 7.95 -5.15
CA ARG A 87 -19.67 7.23 -4.22
C ARG A 87 -20.87 8.09 -3.78
N GLU A 88 -20.66 9.39 -3.59
CA GLU A 88 -21.73 10.35 -3.28
C GLU A 88 -22.70 10.51 -4.45
N GLU A 89 -22.19 10.58 -5.68
CA GLU A 89 -22.99 10.74 -6.89
C GLU A 89 -23.78 9.47 -7.27
N ARG A 90 -23.39 8.30 -6.75
CA ARG A 90 -23.98 6.99 -7.07
C ARG A 90 -24.30 6.18 -5.80
N PRO A 91 -25.31 6.60 -5.02
CA PRO A 91 -25.66 5.97 -3.74
C PRO A 91 -26.13 4.51 -3.86
N ASP A 92 -26.72 4.15 -5.00
CA ASP A 92 -27.34 2.83 -5.23
C ASP A 92 -26.34 1.72 -5.63
N GLY A 93 -25.04 2.02 -5.62
CA GLY A 93 -24.01 0.98 -5.54
C GLY A 93 -22.92 1.07 -6.62
N ILE A 94 -21.71 1.38 -6.17
CA ILE A 94 -20.50 0.84 -6.80
C ILE A 94 -20.39 -0.59 -6.29
N ALA A 95 -20.46 -1.57 -7.20
CA ALA A 95 -20.32 -2.98 -6.82
C ALA A 95 -18.99 -3.16 -6.06
N PRO A 96 -19.01 -3.77 -4.86
CA PRO A 96 -17.79 -3.98 -4.09
C PRO A 96 -16.83 -4.83 -4.90
N TRP A 97 -15.57 -4.39 -4.92
CA TRP A 97 -14.52 -5.08 -5.64
C TRP A 97 -14.32 -6.50 -5.06
N ARG A 98 -14.31 -7.51 -5.93
CA ARG A 98 -14.08 -8.92 -5.57
C ARG A 98 -12.76 -9.38 -6.17
N TYR A 99 -11.92 -9.98 -5.35
CA TYR A 99 -10.60 -10.46 -5.76
C TYR A 99 -10.66 -11.53 -6.86
N ASP A 100 -11.70 -12.38 -6.85
CA ASP A 100 -11.92 -13.40 -7.87
C ASP A 100 -12.12 -12.82 -9.28
N ASN A 101 -12.62 -11.59 -9.40
CA ASN A 101 -12.87 -10.97 -10.70
C ASN A 101 -11.59 -10.45 -11.36
N TYR A 102 -10.50 -10.29 -10.61
CA TYR A 102 -9.25 -9.68 -11.07
C TYR A 102 -8.04 -10.35 -10.40
N PRO A 103 -7.75 -11.62 -10.70
CA PRO A 103 -6.70 -12.40 -10.02
C PRO A 103 -5.30 -11.79 -10.16
N GLU A 104 -5.03 -11.10 -11.26
CA GLU A 104 -3.72 -10.51 -11.58
C GLU A 104 -3.40 -9.22 -10.82
N TRP A 105 -4.38 -8.64 -10.11
CA TRP A 105 -4.25 -7.30 -9.54
C TRP A 105 -3.15 -7.15 -8.48
N PHE A 106 -2.68 -8.27 -7.92
CA PHE A 106 -1.60 -8.29 -6.92
C PHE A 106 -0.20 -8.34 -7.56
N ASN A 107 -0.10 -8.54 -8.88
CA ASN A 107 1.18 -8.64 -9.57
C ASN A 107 1.78 -7.25 -9.77
N ALA A 108 2.94 -7.00 -9.16
CA ALA A 108 3.65 -5.72 -9.30
C ALA A 108 4.11 -5.45 -10.74
N ASP A 109 4.33 -6.51 -11.54
CA ASP A 109 4.85 -6.45 -12.91
C ASP A 109 3.77 -6.39 -14.01
N LYS A 110 2.48 -6.49 -13.66
CA LYS A 110 1.35 -6.45 -14.60
C LYS A 110 0.19 -5.64 -14.04
#